data_AF-A0A7W7TW11-F1
#
_entry.id   AF-A0A7W7TW11-F1
#
_cell.length_a   1.000
_cell.length_b   1.000
_cell.length_c   1.000
_cell.angle_alpha   90.00
_cell.angle_beta   90.00
_cell.angle_gamma   90.00
#
_symmetry.space_group_name_H-M   'P 1'
#
loop_
_entity.id
_entity.type
_entity.pdbx_description
1 polymer ?
#
loop_
_entity_poly.entity_id
_entity_poly.type
_entity_poly.pdbx_seq_one_letter_code
_entity_poly.pdbx_strand_id
1 'polypeptide(L)' 'MQFLPARLRALGLLARADDRGDSVVQIAPPLIATRDELDHIVDLLGQALTDADRHFLHAR' A
#
# COMPACT_ATOMS: atom_id res chain seq x y z
N MET A 1 10.40 -6.98 10.75
CA MET A 1 9.36 -7.40 9.78
C MET A 1 8.59 -6.16 9.36
N GLN A 2 8.41 -5.94 8.06
CA GLN A 2 8.00 -4.66 7.49
C GLN A 2 6.49 -4.40 7.73
N PHE A 3 6.14 -3.33 8.44
CA PHE A 3 4.76 -2.93 8.75
C PHE A 3 3.91 -2.74 7.49
N LEU A 4 4.44 -2.00 6.51
CA LEU A 4 3.67 -1.55 5.35
C LEU A 4 3.21 -2.71 4.43
N PRO A 5 4.06 -3.68 4.03
CA PRO A 5 3.61 -4.84 3.27
C PRO A 5 2.58 -5.70 4.00
N ALA A 6 2.72 -5.85 5.32
CA ALA A 6 1.76 -6.59 6.13
C ALA A 6 0.40 -5.87 6.17
N ARG A 7 0.40 -4.53 6.31
CA ARG A 7 -0.82 -3.73 6.34
C ARG A 7 -1.54 -3.72 4.99
N LEU A 8 -0.81 -3.53 3.89
CA LEU A 8 -1.35 -3.59 2.53
C LEU A 8 -2.03 -4.95 2.27
N ARG A 9 -1.36 -6.06 2.63
CA ARG A 9 -1.94 -7.40 2.52
C ARG A 9 -3.22 -7.57 3.35
N ALA A 10 -3.26 -7.02 4.57
CA ALA A 10 -4.45 -7.07 5.43
C ALA A 10 -5.63 -6.26 4.87
N LEU A 11 -5.35 -5.22 4.08
CA LEU A 11 -6.35 -4.43 3.35
C LEU A 11 -6.77 -5.07 2.02
N GLY A 12 -6.24 -6.24 1.67
CA GLY A 12 -6.53 -6.93 0.41
C GLY A 12 -5.68 -6.46 -0.78
N LEU A 13 -4.71 -5.59 -0.54
CA LEU A 13 -3.83 -5.05 -1.58
C LEU A 13 -2.52 -5.84 -1.63
N LEU A 14 -2.33 -6.58 -2.72
CA LEU A 14 -1.09 -7.31 -2.98
C LEU A 14 -0.03 -6.32 -3.45
N ALA A 15 1.02 -6.15 -2.63
CA ALA A 15 2.16 -5.32 -2.95
C ALA A 15 3.46 -6.08 -2.72
N ARG A 16 4.46 -5.77 -3.54
CA ARG A 16 5.85 -6.19 -3.30
C ARG A 16 6.61 -4.98 -2.78
N ALA A 17 7.29 -5.15 -1.64
CA ALA A 17 8.35 -4.25 -1.24
C ALA A 17 9.54 -4.48 -2.18
N ASP A 18 10.04 -3.41 -2.79
CA ASP A 18 11.24 -3.50 -3.61
C ASP A 18 12.44 -3.92 -2.75
N ASP A 19 13.23 -4.86 -3.24
CA ASP A 19 14.44 -5.37 -2.59
C ASP A 19 15.69 -4.60 -3.05
N ARG A 20 15.54 -3.64 -3.97
CA ARG A 20 16.62 -2.85 -4.58
C ARG A 20 17.14 -1.69 -3.72
N GLY A 21 16.70 -1.58 -2.47
CA GLY A 21 17.17 -0.56 -1.51
C GLY A 21 16.35 0.73 -1.49
N ASP A 22 15.45 0.93 -2.45
CA ASP A 22 14.49 2.02 -2.45
C ASP A 22 13.16 1.58 -1.83
N SER A 23 12.57 2.43 -0.99
CA SER A 23 11.26 2.19 -0.38
C SER A 23 10.15 2.42 -1.39
N VAL A 24 10.00 1.50 -2.34
CA VAL A 24 9.00 1.53 -3.41
C VAL A 24 7.92 0.49 -3.16
N VAL A 25 6.66 0.93 -3.25
CA VAL A 25 5.47 0.06 -3.30
C VAL A 25 5.08 -0.12 -4.77
N GLN A 26 5.16 -1.34 -5.27
CA GLN A 26 4.71 -1.66 -6.64
C GLN A 26 3.28 -2.21 -6.63
N ILE A 27 2.42 -1.61 -7.47
CA ILE A 27 1.03 -2.04 -7.70
C ILE A 27 0.88 -2.39 -9.18
N ALA A 28 0.28 -3.55 -9.48
CA ALA A 28 0.12 -4.05 -10.84
C ALA A 28 -1.36 -4.40 -11.12
N PRO A 29 -2.24 -3.40 -11.29
CA PRO A 29 -3.62 -3.67 -11.68
C PRO A 29 -3.67 -4.24 -13.12
N PRO A 30 -4.71 -5.00 -13.49
CA PRO A 30 -4.92 -5.43 -14.87
C PRO A 30 -5.03 -4.23 -15.83
N LEU A 31 -4.58 -4.38 -17.08
CA LEU A 31 -4.68 -3.32 -18.10
C LEU A 31 -6.12 -2.96 -18.49
N ILE A 32 -7.08 -3.82 -18.12
CA ILE A 32 -8.52 -3.62 -18.33
C ILE A 32 -9.21 -2.96 -17.13
N ALA A 33 -8.46 -2.60 -16.07
CA ALA A 33 -9.02 -2.02 -14.87
C ALA A 33 -9.80 -0.73 -15.19
N THR A 34 -10.99 -0.65 -14.64
CA THR A 34 -11.87 0.51 -14.70
C THR A 34 -11.41 1.60 -13.75
N ARG A 35 -11.98 2.80 -13.89
CA ARG A 35 -11.72 3.91 -12.97
C ARG A 35 -12.06 3.54 -11.52
N ASP A 36 -13.23 2.95 -11.30
CA ASP A 36 -13.69 2.61 -9.95
C ASP A 36 -12.75 1.59 -9.26
N GLU A 37 -12.21 0.63 -10.00
CA GLU A 37 -11.22 -0.33 -9.47
C GLU A 37 -9.89 0.36 -9.11
N LEU A 38 -9.44 1.32 -9.92
CA LEU A 38 -8.23 2.10 -9.64
C LEU A 38 -8.43 3.02 -8.43
N ASP A 39 -9.59 3.67 -8.32
CA ASP A 39 -9.92 4.53 -7.20
C ASP A 39 -9.96 3.71 -5.90
N HIS A 40 -10.52 2.50 -5.94
CA HIS A 40 -10.48 1.58 -4.80
C HIS A 40 -9.05 1.20 -4.37
N ILE A 41 -8.16 0.94 -5.32
CA ILE A 41 -6.74 0.68 -5.04
C ILE A 41 -6.07 1.88 -4.37
N VAL A 42 -6.35 3.10 -4.86
CA VAL A 42 -5.81 4.35 -4.30
C VAL A 42 -6.30 4.57 -2.87
N ASP A 43 -7.59 4.33 -2.61
CA ASP A 43 -8.18 4.45 -1.27
C ASP A 43 -7.49 3.51 -0.26
N LEU A 44 -7.30 2.24 -0.63
CA LEU A 44 -6.62 1.25 0.21
C LEU A 44 -5.15 1.61 0.46
N LEU A 45 -4.45 2.10 -0.57
CA LEU A 45 -3.08 2.57 -0.44
C LEU A 45 -2.99 3.77 0.51
N GLY A 46 -3.89 4.75 0.36
CA GLY A 46 -3.97 5.92 1.23
C GLY A 46 -4.24 5.54 2.69
N GLN A 47 -5.12 4.57 2.92
CA GLN A 47 -5.37 4.04 4.26
C GLN A 47 -4.12 3.40 4.86
N ALA A 48 -3.40 2.56 4.10
CA ALA A 48 -2.18 1.91 4.58
C ALA A 48 -1.09 2.91 4.97
N LEU A 49 -0.92 3.97 4.17
CA LEU A 49 0.07 5.02 4.45
C LEU A 49 -0.33 5.88 5.65
N THR A 50 -1.62 6.20 5.81
CA THR A 50 -2.15 6.90 6.98
C THR A 50 -1.95 6.09 8.27
N ASP A 51 -2.12 4.77 8.19
CA ASP A 51 -1.86 3.88 9.33
C ASP A 51 -0.36 3.79 9.65
N ALA A 52 0.51 3.82 8.64
CA ALA A 52 1.96 3.88 8.84
C ALA A 52 2.38 5.21 9.48
N ASP A 53 1.83 6.34 9.01
CA ASP A 53 2.04 7.66 9.60
C ASP A 53 1.64 7.68 11.08
N ARG A 54 0.45 7.15 11.41
CA ARG A 54 0.02 7.01 12.80
C ARG A 54 0.93 6.09 13.61
N HIS A 55 1.44 5.01 13.03
CA HIS A 55 2.29 4.04 13.72
C HIS A 55 3.73 4.54 13.96
N PHE A 56 4.28 5.34 13.03
CA PHE A 56 5.70 5.73 13.06
C PHE A 56 5.96 7.20 13.37
N LEU A 57 5.09 8.11 12.92
CA LEU A 57 5.31 9.56 12.99
C LEU A 57 4.50 10.23 14.10
N HIS A 58 3.25 9.79 14.30
CA HIS A 58 2.33 10.39 15.27
C HIS A 58 2.07 9.54 16.53
N ALA A 59 2.69 8.35 16.67
CA ALA A 59 2.64 7.52 17.88
C ALA A 59 3.60 7.98 19.00
N ARG A 60 3.87 9.28 19.10
CA ARG A 60 4.77 9.85 20.11
C ARG A 60 4.01 10.20 21.39
#